data_AF-A0A7K2WG69-F1
#
_entry.id   AF-A0A7K2WG69-F1
#
_cell.length_a   1.000
_cell.length_b   1.000
_cell.length_c   1.000
_cell.angle_alpha   90.00
_cell.angle_beta   90.00
_cell.angle_gamma   90.00
#
_symmetry.space_group_name_H-M   'P 1'
#
loop_
_entity.id
_entity.type
_entity.pdbx_description
1 polymer ?
#
loop_
_entity_poly.entity_id
_entity_poly.type
_entity_poly.pdbx_seq_one_letter_code
_entity_poly.pdbx_strand_id
1 'polypeptide(L)'
;MVRKTTKATSGTRTTKAARSGPVARRPEVRLPPLVPYDAEGGGLEPDGDYDGLEFKEVDLAGQEGPGSRFMDCALRECGLDGTELARARFIDSVLSGVRGVGTDLSGASLRDVEVLDARLGGTQLHGAVLERVLFRGGKIDYLNLRNARLKDVVFEGCFLSEPDFGSAVLERVEFRDCVLRQADLSGVRMTDVDLRTVAELDIARGLDRLAGAVISSAQLLQLAPAFAAQIGVRVEDTPES
;
A
#
# COMPACT_ATOMS: atom_id res chain seq x y z
N MET A 1 -6.39 -3.43 74.01
CA MET A 1 -7.00 -2.72 72.86
C MET A 1 -5.86 -2.23 71.97
N VAL A 2 -5.43 -3.03 70.99
CA VAL A 2 -4.35 -2.66 70.04
C VAL A 2 -4.82 -3.08 68.66
N ARG A 3 -5.22 -2.09 67.84
CA ARG A 3 -5.64 -2.29 66.45
C ARG A 3 -4.38 -2.45 65.59
N LYS A 4 -4.20 -3.62 64.97
CA LYS A 4 -3.23 -3.82 63.87
C LYS A 4 -3.89 -3.38 62.58
N THR A 5 -3.36 -2.31 61.97
CA THR A 5 -3.73 -1.84 60.63
C THR A 5 -2.94 -2.62 59.59
N THR A 6 -3.62 -3.47 58.83
CA THR A 6 -3.09 -4.11 57.61
C THR A 6 -3.11 -3.10 56.47
N LYS A 7 -1.92 -2.72 55.98
CA LYS A 7 -1.72 -1.87 54.80
C LYS A 7 -1.96 -2.73 53.55
N ALA A 8 -3.01 -2.41 52.79
CA ALA A 8 -3.28 -3.02 51.50
C ALA A 8 -2.28 -2.45 50.47
N THR A 9 -1.43 -3.32 49.93
CA THR A 9 -0.51 -2.97 48.84
C THR A 9 -1.28 -3.04 47.53
N SER A 10 -1.71 -1.87 47.04
CA SER A 10 -2.26 -1.69 45.70
C SER A 10 -1.17 -1.99 44.66
N GLY A 11 -1.19 -3.21 44.13
CA GLY A 11 -0.40 -3.57 42.96
C GLY A 11 -1.03 -2.95 41.73
N THR A 12 -0.55 -1.76 41.34
CA THR A 12 -0.91 -1.12 40.08
C THR A 12 -0.42 -2.01 38.94
N ARG A 13 -1.32 -2.81 38.37
CA ARG A 13 -1.10 -3.53 37.11
C ARG A 13 -0.94 -2.46 36.02
N THR A 14 0.30 -2.09 35.73
CA THR A 14 0.62 -1.31 34.54
C THR A 14 0.15 -2.12 33.34
N THR A 15 -0.89 -1.63 32.67
CA THR A 15 -1.26 -2.10 31.35
C THR A 15 -0.05 -1.88 30.46
N LYS A 16 0.63 -2.97 30.12
CA LYS A 16 1.73 -2.97 29.16
C LYS A 16 1.12 -2.42 27.87
N ALA A 17 1.47 -1.18 27.52
CA ALA A 17 1.06 -0.57 26.26
C ALA A 17 1.30 -1.60 25.16
N ALA A 18 0.25 -1.89 24.37
CA ALA A 18 0.34 -2.82 23.26
C ALA A 18 1.58 -2.43 22.44
N ARG A 19 2.60 -3.29 22.42
CA ARG A 19 3.80 -3.06 21.63
C ARG A 19 3.29 -2.87 20.20
N SER A 20 3.55 -1.71 19.60
CA SER A 20 3.38 -1.55 18.15
C SER A 20 4.11 -2.73 17.50
N GLY A 21 3.43 -3.45 16.60
CA GLY A 21 4.07 -4.49 15.81
C GLY A 21 5.32 -3.96 15.09
N PRO A 22 6.19 -4.85 14.58
CA PRO A 22 7.36 -4.42 13.81
C PRO A 22 6.95 -3.47 12.67
N VAL A 23 7.60 -2.30 12.64
CA VAL A 23 7.40 -1.23 11.66
C VAL A 23 7.89 -1.69 10.29
N ALA A 24 7.21 -1.28 9.22
CA ALA A 24 7.64 -1.52 7.85
C ALA A 24 9.02 -0.91 7.58
N ARG A 25 9.92 -1.69 6.97
CA ARG A 25 11.22 -1.19 6.53
C ARG A 25 11.05 -0.35 5.27
N ARG A 26 11.40 0.93 5.33
CA ARG A 26 11.34 1.81 4.16
C ARG A 26 12.44 1.45 3.15
N PRO A 27 12.22 1.73 1.85
CA PRO A 27 13.30 1.71 0.87
C PRO A 27 14.45 2.65 1.28
N GLU A 28 15.67 2.30 0.91
CA GLU A 28 16.87 3.14 1.05
C GLU A 28 17.46 3.47 -0.32
N VAL A 29 16.62 3.96 -1.25
CA VAL A 29 17.04 4.22 -2.64
C VAL A 29 18.09 5.32 -2.70
N ARG A 30 19.21 5.03 -3.36
CA ARG A 30 20.31 5.98 -3.63
C ARG A 30 20.76 5.82 -5.07
N LEU A 31 20.14 6.58 -5.95
CA LEU A 31 20.43 6.52 -7.38
C LEU A 31 21.86 7.00 -7.68
N PRO A 32 22.59 6.32 -8.61
CA PRO A 32 23.82 6.83 -9.18
C PRO A 32 23.55 8.04 -10.10
N PRO A 33 24.59 8.69 -10.65
CA PRO A 33 24.41 9.62 -11.76
C PRO A 33 23.69 8.92 -12.91
N LEU A 34 22.56 9.48 -13.35
CA LEU A 34 21.70 8.88 -14.36
C LEU A 34 22.05 9.38 -15.76
N VAL A 35 21.87 8.51 -16.75
CA VAL A 35 21.94 8.84 -18.17
C VAL A 35 20.54 9.08 -18.72
N PRO A 36 20.27 10.17 -19.46
CA PRO A 36 18.97 10.38 -20.07
C PRO A 36 18.58 9.20 -20.98
N TYR A 37 17.35 8.72 -20.85
CA TYR A 37 16.78 7.74 -21.75
C TYR A 37 16.59 8.35 -23.14
N ASP A 38 17.14 7.70 -24.16
CA ASP A 38 16.98 8.10 -25.55
C ASP A 38 15.69 7.51 -26.12
N ALA A 39 14.61 8.30 -26.08
CA ALA A 39 13.33 7.90 -26.65
C ALA A 39 13.30 7.89 -28.19
N GLU A 40 14.28 8.51 -28.86
CA GLU A 40 14.40 8.47 -30.32
C GLU A 40 15.09 7.18 -30.79
N GLY A 41 15.95 6.61 -29.94
CA GLY A 41 16.66 5.35 -30.16
C GLY A 41 15.79 4.09 -30.10
N GLY A 42 14.56 4.20 -29.60
CA GLY A 42 13.60 3.10 -29.47
C GLY A 42 12.64 3.25 -28.29
N GLY A 43 11.57 2.46 -28.30
CA GLY A 43 10.65 2.32 -27.18
C GLY A 43 11.12 1.28 -26.17
N LEU A 44 10.24 0.94 -25.23
CA LEU A 44 10.41 -0.21 -24.38
C LEU A 44 10.51 -1.50 -25.21
N GLU A 45 11.29 -2.45 -24.73
CA GLU A 45 11.48 -3.75 -25.36
C GLU A 45 11.14 -4.87 -24.37
N PRO A 46 10.55 -5.99 -24.84
CA PRO A 46 10.41 -7.21 -24.05
C PRO A 46 11.75 -7.69 -23.49
N ASP A 47 11.78 -7.99 -22.19
CA ASP A 47 12.99 -8.36 -21.44
C ASP A 47 14.13 -7.33 -21.54
N GLY A 48 13.83 -6.08 -21.91
CA GLY A 48 14.79 -4.98 -22.00
C GLY A 48 15.47 -4.70 -20.65
N ASP A 49 16.74 -4.33 -20.69
CA ASP A 49 17.55 -4.02 -19.50
C ASP A 49 17.89 -2.54 -19.46
N TYR A 50 17.28 -1.83 -18.51
CA TYR A 50 17.44 -0.40 -18.29
C TYR A 50 18.15 -0.22 -16.96
N ASP A 51 19.38 0.27 -17.01
CA ASP A 51 20.26 0.43 -15.85
C ASP A 51 20.80 1.86 -15.78
N GLY A 52 20.56 2.54 -14.66
CA GLY A 52 21.05 3.90 -14.44
C GLY A 52 20.44 4.95 -15.37
N LEU A 53 19.21 4.71 -15.87
CA LEU A 53 18.55 5.60 -16.83
C LEU A 53 17.56 6.57 -16.17
N GLU A 54 17.53 7.80 -16.68
CA GLU A 54 16.50 8.78 -16.38
C GLU A 54 15.51 8.92 -17.55
N PHE A 55 14.30 8.43 -17.35
CA PHE A 55 13.16 8.69 -18.23
C PHE A 55 12.50 9.96 -17.73
N LYS A 56 12.69 11.08 -18.44
CA LYS A 56 12.09 12.36 -18.06
C LYS A 56 11.07 12.79 -19.09
N GLU A 57 9.82 12.97 -18.65
CA GLU A 57 8.70 13.44 -19.46
C GLU A 57 8.45 12.58 -20.71
N VAL A 58 8.87 11.31 -20.66
CA VAL A 58 8.72 10.35 -21.76
C VAL A 58 7.29 9.85 -21.82
N ASP A 59 6.70 9.87 -23.00
CA ASP A 59 5.41 9.23 -23.26
C ASP A 59 5.62 7.75 -23.59
N LEU A 60 5.25 6.88 -22.66
CA LEU A 60 5.33 5.42 -22.79
C LEU A 60 3.95 4.82 -23.09
N ALA A 61 2.97 5.64 -23.51
CA ALA A 61 1.62 5.16 -23.77
C ALA A 61 1.60 4.01 -24.80
N GLY A 62 0.95 2.91 -24.44
CA GLY A 62 0.83 1.70 -25.26
C GLY A 62 2.15 0.98 -25.56
N GLN A 63 3.27 1.37 -24.96
CA GLN A 63 4.54 0.67 -25.17
C GLN A 63 4.56 -0.68 -24.45
N GLU A 64 5.31 -1.63 -25.01
CA GLU A 64 5.39 -3.01 -24.55
C GLU A 64 6.81 -3.32 -24.04
N GLY A 65 6.94 -3.54 -22.74
CA GLY A 65 8.18 -4.00 -22.11
C GLY A 65 7.95 -5.14 -21.12
N PRO A 66 7.23 -6.22 -21.47
CA PRO A 66 7.02 -7.32 -20.53
C PRO A 66 8.35 -7.95 -20.12
N GLY A 67 8.51 -8.27 -18.84
CA GLY A 67 9.73 -8.88 -18.30
C GLY A 67 10.95 -7.95 -18.18
N SER A 68 10.83 -6.70 -18.66
CA SER A 68 11.90 -5.70 -18.58
C SER A 68 12.41 -5.46 -17.17
N ARG A 69 13.66 -5.01 -17.07
CA ARG A 69 14.34 -4.66 -15.84
C ARG A 69 14.66 -3.17 -15.83
N PHE A 70 14.26 -2.50 -14.75
CA PHE A 70 14.63 -1.14 -14.41
C PHE A 70 15.43 -1.20 -13.11
N MET A 71 16.74 -0.98 -13.21
CA MET A 71 17.66 -0.95 -12.09
C MET A 71 18.26 0.44 -11.97
N ASP A 72 18.27 1.00 -10.76
CA ASP A 72 18.85 2.33 -10.53
C ASP A 72 18.25 3.41 -11.46
N CYS A 73 16.96 3.27 -11.81
CA CYS A 73 16.29 4.15 -12.76
C CYS A 73 15.48 5.25 -12.06
N ALA A 74 15.31 6.38 -12.75
CA ALA A 74 14.30 7.37 -12.43
C ALA A 74 13.30 7.53 -13.58
N LEU A 75 12.02 7.27 -13.31
CA LEU A 75 10.93 7.63 -14.22
C LEU A 75 10.26 8.88 -13.66
N ARG A 76 10.43 10.01 -14.33
CA ARG A 76 9.97 11.33 -13.90
C ARG A 76 8.93 11.86 -14.88
N GLU A 77 7.73 12.10 -14.39
CA GLU A 77 6.64 12.72 -15.15
C GLU A 77 6.23 11.97 -16.43
N CYS A 78 6.55 10.67 -16.51
CA CYS A 78 6.22 9.82 -17.65
C CYS A 78 4.72 9.54 -17.78
N GLY A 79 4.25 9.46 -19.03
CA GLY A 79 2.94 8.92 -19.39
C GLY A 79 2.99 7.40 -19.49
N LEU A 80 2.07 6.70 -18.82
CA LEU A 80 2.01 5.24 -18.70
C LEU A 80 0.66 4.67 -19.16
N ASP A 81 -0.09 5.42 -19.95
CA ASP A 81 -1.43 5.03 -20.41
C ASP A 81 -1.38 3.75 -21.24
N GLY A 82 -1.98 2.68 -20.73
CA GLY A 82 -1.97 1.36 -21.36
C GLY A 82 -0.58 0.74 -21.56
N THR A 83 0.47 1.21 -20.88
CA THR A 83 1.81 0.62 -20.99
C THR A 83 1.82 -0.80 -20.43
N GLU A 84 2.41 -1.74 -21.17
CA GLU A 84 2.48 -3.15 -20.81
C GLU A 84 3.84 -3.50 -20.19
N LEU A 85 3.87 -3.63 -18.88
CA LEU A 85 5.06 -3.95 -18.07
C LEU A 85 4.83 -5.23 -17.25
N ALA A 86 4.04 -6.17 -17.78
CA ALA A 86 3.78 -7.45 -17.14
C ALA A 86 5.09 -8.15 -16.78
N ARG A 87 5.23 -8.60 -15.53
CA ARG A 87 6.44 -9.24 -14.97
C ARG A 87 7.71 -8.38 -14.98
N ALA A 88 7.60 -7.07 -15.21
CA ALA A 88 8.74 -6.16 -15.12
C ALA A 88 9.34 -6.16 -13.70
N ARG A 89 10.62 -5.81 -13.60
CA ARG A 89 11.36 -5.74 -12.34
C ARG A 89 11.89 -4.33 -12.12
N PHE A 90 11.44 -3.68 -11.06
CA PHE A 90 11.98 -2.41 -10.60
C PHE A 90 12.83 -2.67 -9.35
N ILE A 91 14.09 -2.25 -9.40
CA ILE A 91 15.07 -2.43 -8.33
C ILE A 91 15.74 -1.09 -8.08
N ASP A 92 15.80 -0.65 -6.82
CA ASP A 92 16.51 0.57 -6.42
C ASP A 92 16.11 1.79 -7.29
N SER A 93 14.82 1.93 -7.59
CA SER A 93 14.32 2.87 -8.61
C SER A 93 13.30 3.85 -8.04
N VAL A 94 13.16 5.01 -8.70
CA VAL A 94 12.20 6.05 -8.33
C VAL A 94 11.24 6.32 -9.47
N LEU A 95 9.94 6.21 -9.21
CA LEU A 95 8.87 6.61 -10.12
C LEU A 95 8.19 7.85 -9.53
N SER A 96 8.45 9.03 -10.09
CA SER A 96 7.97 10.31 -9.56
C SER A 96 7.08 11.03 -10.57
N GLY A 97 5.88 11.42 -10.14
CA GLY A 97 4.93 12.16 -10.98
C GLY A 97 4.41 11.38 -12.19
N VAL A 98 4.57 10.05 -12.19
CA VAL A 98 4.07 9.20 -13.29
C VAL A 98 2.55 9.22 -13.36
N ARG A 99 2.01 9.15 -14.57
CA ARG A 99 0.56 9.28 -14.82
C ARG A 99 0.12 8.28 -15.87
N GLY A 100 -1.02 7.65 -15.67
CA GLY A 100 -1.57 6.75 -16.68
C GLY A 100 -2.82 6.01 -16.24
N VAL A 101 -3.60 5.57 -17.22
CA VAL A 101 -4.75 4.68 -17.03
C VAL A 101 -4.46 3.32 -17.64
N GLY A 102 -4.74 2.25 -16.90
CA GLY A 102 -4.65 0.88 -17.40
C GLY A 102 -3.22 0.34 -17.56
N THR A 103 -2.23 0.91 -16.87
CA THR A 103 -0.86 0.37 -16.86
C THR A 103 -0.84 -1.06 -16.33
N ASP A 104 -0.26 -1.99 -17.08
CA ASP A 104 -0.14 -3.39 -16.68
C ASP A 104 1.21 -3.65 -16.01
N LEU A 105 1.20 -3.93 -14.72
CA LEU A 105 2.33 -4.41 -13.91
C LEU A 105 2.01 -5.78 -13.30
N SER A 106 1.18 -6.58 -13.97
CA SER A 106 0.77 -7.90 -13.51
C SER A 106 1.97 -8.81 -13.29
N GLY A 107 2.05 -9.41 -12.10
CA GLY A 107 3.19 -10.26 -11.71
C GLY A 107 4.55 -9.54 -11.64
N ALA A 108 4.59 -8.20 -11.65
CA ALA A 108 5.82 -7.43 -11.53
C ALA A 108 6.49 -7.64 -10.16
N SER A 109 7.79 -7.34 -10.08
CA SER A 109 8.55 -7.32 -8.83
C SER A 109 9.11 -5.92 -8.58
N LEU A 110 8.73 -5.31 -7.47
CA LEU A 110 9.26 -4.02 -7.02
C LEU A 110 10.06 -4.24 -5.74
N ARG A 111 11.34 -3.88 -5.75
CA ARG A 111 12.22 -4.02 -4.60
C ARG A 111 13.01 -2.73 -4.39
N ASP A 112 12.91 -2.17 -3.19
CA ASP A 112 13.55 -0.88 -2.88
C ASP A 112 13.10 0.19 -3.90
N VAL A 113 11.80 0.48 -3.93
CA VAL A 113 11.21 1.40 -4.91
C VAL A 113 10.46 2.52 -4.20
N GLU A 114 10.63 3.74 -4.70
CA GLU A 114 9.82 4.89 -4.30
C GLU A 114 8.88 5.30 -5.44
N VAL A 115 7.59 5.30 -5.18
CA VAL A 115 6.53 5.81 -6.07
C VAL A 115 5.99 7.10 -5.46
N LEU A 116 6.30 8.23 -6.07
CA LEU A 116 6.07 9.57 -5.53
C LEU A 116 5.06 10.33 -6.40
N ASP A 117 4.01 10.86 -5.80
CA ASP A 117 3.02 11.74 -6.44
C ASP A 117 2.39 11.17 -7.73
N ALA A 118 2.22 9.85 -7.78
CA ALA A 118 1.68 9.16 -8.94
C ALA A 118 0.18 9.45 -9.15
N ARG A 119 -0.25 9.55 -10.40
CA ARG A 119 -1.65 9.68 -10.80
C ARG A 119 -2.06 8.51 -11.69
N LEU A 120 -2.51 7.44 -11.06
CA LEU A 120 -2.71 6.16 -11.70
C LEU A 120 -4.17 5.72 -11.59
N GLY A 121 -4.74 5.24 -12.68
CA GLY A 121 -6.11 4.71 -12.71
C GLY A 121 -6.14 3.30 -13.28
N GLY A 122 -6.70 2.34 -12.57
CA GLY A 122 -6.84 0.97 -13.07
C GLY A 122 -5.52 0.25 -13.29
N THR A 123 -4.47 0.60 -12.53
CA THR A 123 -3.17 -0.08 -12.60
C THR A 123 -3.29 -1.53 -12.12
N GLN A 124 -2.77 -2.46 -12.92
CA GLN A 124 -2.81 -3.88 -12.62
C GLN A 124 -1.51 -4.32 -11.92
N LEU A 125 -1.60 -4.75 -10.66
CA LEU A 125 -0.50 -5.33 -9.88
C LEU A 125 -0.87 -6.73 -9.35
N HIS A 126 -1.81 -7.41 -10.00
CA HIS A 126 -2.25 -8.72 -9.53
C HIS A 126 -1.09 -9.73 -9.59
N GLY A 127 -0.90 -10.50 -8.51
CA GLY A 127 0.20 -11.44 -8.37
C GLY A 127 1.59 -10.81 -8.24
N ALA A 128 1.70 -9.47 -8.15
CA ALA A 128 2.98 -8.79 -8.00
C ALA A 128 3.64 -9.06 -6.64
N VAL A 129 4.94 -8.85 -6.56
CA VAL A 129 5.74 -8.92 -5.33
C VAL A 129 6.35 -7.55 -5.05
N LEU A 130 5.97 -6.95 -3.92
CA LEU A 130 6.47 -5.66 -3.48
C LEU A 130 7.25 -5.86 -2.19
N GLU A 131 8.53 -5.49 -2.17
CA GLU A 131 9.38 -5.57 -1.00
C GLU A 131 10.10 -4.23 -0.75
N ARG A 132 9.89 -3.61 0.43
CA ARG A 132 10.46 -2.29 0.76
C ARG A 132 10.07 -1.24 -0.28
N VAL A 133 8.77 -1.00 -0.39
CA VAL A 133 8.20 -0.03 -1.35
C VAL A 133 7.53 1.10 -0.60
N LEU A 134 7.79 2.33 -1.04
CA LEU A 134 7.12 3.53 -0.54
C LEU A 134 6.22 4.08 -1.64
N PHE A 135 4.92 4.18 -1.39
CA PHE A 135 4.01 5.04 -2.13
C PHE A 135 3.81 6.31 -1.30
N ARG A 136 4.19 7.48 -1.84
CA ARG A 136 3.98 8.76 -1.16
C ARG A 136 3.20 9.72 -2.04
N GLY A 137 2.13 10.28 -1.50
CA GLY A 137 1.26 11.19 -2.22
C GLY A 137 0.52 10.52 -3.37
N GLY A 138 -0.08 11.34 -4.23
CA GLY A 138 -0.73 10.86 -5.44
C GLY A 138 -2.16 10.33 -5.26
N LYS A 139 -2.79 10.08 -6.40
CA LYS A 139 -4.14 9.54 -6.52
C LYS A 139 -4.06 8.25 -7.34
N ILE A 140 -4.43 7.15 -6.72
CA ILE A 140 -4.34 5.82 -7.30
C ILE A 140 -5.72 5.17 -7.20
N ASP A 141 -6.50 5.26 -8.27
CA ASP A 141 -7.86 4.73 -8.33
C ASP A 141 -7.84 3.33 -8.96
N TYR A 142 -8.71 2.42 -8.49
CA TYR A 142 -8.87 1.06 -9.03
C TYR A 142 -7.57 0.23 -9.04
N LEU A 143 -6.75 0.36 -8.00
CA LEU A 143 -5.49 -0.36 -7.87
C LEU A 143 -5.74 -1.86 -7.64
N ASN A 144 -5.39 -2.71 -8.61
CA ASN A 144 -5.59 -4.14 -8.50
C ASN A 144 -4.35 -4.82 -7.88
N LEU A 145 -4.42 -5.22 -6.61
CA LEU A 145 -3.38 -5.96 -5.88
C LEU A 145 -3.81 -7.41 -5.58
N ARG A 146 -4.75 -7.96 -6.36
CA ARG A 146 -5.25 -9.33 -6.12
C ARG A 146 -4.11 -10.35 -6.15
N ASN A 147 -4.05 -11.24 -5.17
CA ASN A 147 -3.00 -12.25 -5.01
C ASN A 147 -1.56 -11.70 -4.89
N ALA A 148 -1.39 -10.38 -4.74
CA ALA A 148 -0.07 -9.79 -4.58
C ALA A 148 0.54 -10.12 -3.21
N ARG A 149 1.87 -10.03 -3.12
CA ARG A 149 2.61 -10.16 -1.86
C ARG A 149 3.29 -8.83 -1.56
N LEU A 150 2.88 -8.19 -0.48
CA LEU A 150 3.44 -6.93 -0.02
C LEU A 150 4.17 -7.19 1.30
N LYS A 151 5.46 -6.87 1.33
CA LYS A 151 6.31 -6.99 2.51
C LYS A 151 7.05 -5.68 2.73
N ASP A 152 6.95 -5.10 3.91
CA ASP A 152 7.57 -3.81 4.20
C ASP A 152 7.11 -2.71 3.22
N VAL A 153 5.79 -2.51 3.10
CA VAL A 153 5.22 -1.50 2.18
C VAL A 153 4.58 -0.37 2.95
N VAL A 154 4.87 0.87 2.56
CA VAL A 154 4.30 2.07 3.20
C VAL A 154 3.54 2.87 2.15
N PHE A 155 2.27 3.14 2.43
CA PHE A 155 1.49 4.17 1.75
C PHE A 155 1.43 5.40 2.66
N GLU A 156 1.80 6.58 2.14
CA GLU A 156 1.90 7.83 2.91
C GLU A 156 1.22 8.97 2.15
N GLY A 157 0.12 9.51 2.66
CA GLY A 157 -0.59 10.62 2.02
C GLY A 157 -1.25 10.29 0.67
N CYS A 158 -1.40 9.00 0.35
CA CYS A 158 -2.06 8.55 -0.89
C CYS A 158 -3.58 8.64 -0.80
N PHE A 159 -4.23 8.98 -1.92
CA PHE A 159 -5.65 8.77 -2.12
C PHE A 159 -5.88 7.48 -2.91
N LEU A 160 -6.48 6.48 -2.27
CA LEU A 160 -6.73 5.15 -2.82
C LEU A 160 -8.24 4.92 -2.88
N SER A 161 -8.81 5.01 -4.09
CA SER A 161 -10.23 4.71 -4.33
C SER A 161 -10.39 3.33 -4.93
N GLU A 162 -11.22 2.50 -4.30
CA GLU A 162 -11.48 1.12 -4.72
C GLU A 162 -10.21 0.26 -4.92
N PRO A 163 -9.23 0.26 -3.98
CA PRO A 163 -8.11 -0.66 -4.07
C PRO A 163 -8.58 -2.10 -3.77
N ASP A 164 -8.15 -3.04 -4.60
CA ASP A 164 -8.51 -4.46 -4.50
C ASP A 164 -7.32 -5.28 -3.97
N PHE A 165 -7.38 -5.66 -2.70
CA PHE A 165 -6.41 -6.53 -2.03
C PHE A 165 -6.85 -8.00 -2.00
N GLY A 166 -7.75 -8.41 -2.91
CA GLY A 166 -8.35 -9.73 -2.93
C GLY A 166 -7.33 -10.86 -2.88
N SER A 167 -7.36 -11.68 -1.82
CA SER A 167 -6.39 -12.77 -1.58
C SER A 167 -4.92 -12.34 -1.52
N ALA A 168 -4.62 -11.05 -1.33
CA ALA A 168 -3.27 -10.56 -1.14
C ALA A 168 -2.68 -10.99 0.21
N VAL A 169 -1.36 -10.94 0.31
CA VAL A 169 -0.61 -11.18 1.55
C VAL A 169 0.09 -9.89 1.94
N LEU A 170 -0.28 -9.35 3.10
CA LEU A 170 0.27 -8.11 3.65
C LEU A 170 1.10 -8.44 4.89
N GLU A 171 2.40 -8.16 4.85
CA GLU A 171 3.34 -8.35 5.97
C GLU A 171 4.09 -7.05 6.25
N ARG A 172 3.89 -6.45 7.44
CA ARG A 172 4.45 -5.12 7.78
C ARG A 172 4.07 -4.08 6.73
N VAL A 173 2.77 -3.81 6.63
CA VAL A 173 2.23 -2.81 5.69
C VAL A 173 1.59 -1.68 6.47
N GLU A 174 1.86 -0.45 6.07
CA GLU A 174 1.39 0.75 6.79
C GLU A 174 0.66 1.70 5.86
N PHE A 175 -0.44 2.26 6.35
CA PHE A 175 -1.19 3.32 5.67
C PHE A 175 -1.20 4.57 6.58
N ARG A 176 -0.42 5.58 6.18
CA ARG A 176 -0.17 6.80 6.94
C ARG A 176 -0.83 7.98 6.26
N ASP A 177 -1.77 8.62 6.94
CA ASP A 177 -2.47 9.81 6.44
C ASP A 177 -3.12 9.59 5.05
N CYS A 178 -3.48 8.34 4.77
CA CYS A 178 -4.11 7.93 3.52
C CYS A 178 -5.64 8.06 3.60
N VAL A 179 -6.24 8.23 2.43
CA VAL A 179 -7.67 7.98 2.22
C VAL A 179 -7.82 6.63 1.52
N LEU A 180 -8.51 5.69 2.17
CA LEU A 180 -8.83 4.36 1.65
C LEU A 180 -10.35 4.26 1.52
N ARG A 181 -10.86 4.40 0.30
CA ARG A 181 -12.30 4.31 0.00
C ARG A 181 -12.65 3.01 -0.67
N GLN A 182 -13.75 2.41 -0.25
CA GLN A 182 -14.29 1.19 -0.85
C GLN A 182 -13.23 0.08 -1.02
N ALA A 183 -12.34 -0.10 -0.05
CA ALA A 183 -11.28 -1.10 -0.13
C ALA A 183 -11.88 -2.52 -0.12
N ASP A 184 -11.45 -3.38 -1.05
CA ASP A 184 -11.78 -4.80 -1.04
C ASP A 184 -10.65 -5.59 -0.35
N LEU A 185 -10.97 -6.15 0.82
CA LEU A 185 -10.06 -6.97 1.62
C LEU A 185 -10.43 -8.46 1.56
N SER A 186 -11.24 -8.89 0.58
CA SER A 186 -11.76 -10.26 0.50
C SER A 186 -10.63 -11.30 0.42
N GLY A 187 -10.56 -12.19 1.41
CA GLY A 187 -9.55 -13.25 1.45
C GLY A 187 -8.12 -12.78 1.74
N VAL A 188 -7.90 -11.50 2.04
CA VAL A 188 -6.57 -10.98 2.39
C VAL A 188 -6.04 -11.67 3.66
N ARG A 189 -4.72 -11.85 3.73
CA ARG A 189 -4.02 -12.27 4.94
C ARG A 189 -3.11 -11.15 5.42
N MET A 190 -3.27 -10.74 6.66
CA MET A 190 -2.50 -9.65 7.26
C MET A 190 -1.59 -10.16 8.38
N THR A 191 -0.40 -9.60 8.47
CA THR A 191 0.51 -9.75 9.60
C THR A 191 1.20 -8.41 9.80
N ASP A 192 1.02 -7.81 10.98
CA ASP A 192 1.58 -6.50 11.33
C ASP A 192 1.16 -5.38 10.36
N VAL A 193 -0.14 -5.28 10.06
CA VAL A 193 -0.68 -4.19 9.23
C VAL A 193 -1.12 -3.03 10.11
N ASP A 194 -0.65 -1.81 9.84
CA ASP A 194 -1.02 -0.61 10.60
C ASP A 194 -2.00 0.26 9.81
N LEU A 195 -3.22 0.37 10.34
CA LEU A 195 -4.28 1.21 9.79
C LEU A 195 -4.56 2.42 10.70
N ARG A 196 -3.91 2.55 11.86
CA ARG A 196 -4.29 3.53 12.91
C ARG A 196 -4.31 4.98 12.43
N THR A 197 -3.46 5.30 11.47
CA THR A 197 -3.24 6.65 10.92
C THR A 197 -3.92 6.87 9.58
N VAL A 198 -4.76 5.94 9.12
CA VAL A 198 -5.62 6.17 7.95
C VAL A 198 -6.59 7.30 8.28
N ALA A 199 -6.58 8.35 7.46
CA ALA A 199 -7.41 9.54 7.64
C ALA A 199 -8.89 9.25 7.36
N GLU A 200 -9.17 8.46 6.34
CA GLU A 200 -10.50 7.97 6.00
C GLU A 200 -10.40 6.48 5.64
N LEU A 201 -11.08 5.64 6.42
CA LEU A 201 -11.08 4.18 6.24
C LEU A 201 -12.50 3.70 5.94
N ASP A 202 -12.72 3.33 4.70
CA ASP A 202 -13.96 2.75 4.21
C ASP A 202 -13.68 1.43 3.50
N ILE A 203 -14.23 0.35 4.06
CA ILE A 203 -13.99 -1.03 3.63
C ILE A 203 -15.29 -1.53 3.00
N ALA A 204 -15.25 -1.79 1.69
CA ALA A 204 -16.40 -2.30 0.97
C ALA A 204 -16.66 -3.78 1.28
N ARG A 205 -15.60 -4.59 1.39
CA ARG A 205 -15.67 -6.05 1.57
C ARG A 205 -14.50 -6.57 2.39
N GLY A 206 -14.69 -7.73 3.03
CA GLY A 206 -13.62 -8.43 3.76
C GLY A 206 -13.31 -7.86 5.15
N LEU A 207 -14.30 -7.23 5.80
CA LEU A 207 -14.14 -6.72 7.17
C LEU A 207 -13.75 -7.82 8.18
N ASP A 208 -14.20 -9.06 7.92
CA ASP A 208 -13.83 -10.28 8.67
C ASP A 208 -12.34 -10.67 8.54
N ARG A 209 -11.58 -9.98 7.67
CA ARG A 209 -10.16 -10.28 7.38
C ARG A 209 -9.18 -9.32 8.03
N LEU A 210 -9.63 -8.43 8.91
CA LEU A 210 -8.77 -7.51 9.65
C LEU A 210 -7.88 -8.17 10.72
N ALA A 211 -7.93 -9.51 10.88
CA ALA A 211 -7.02 -10.22 11.76
C ALA A 211 -5.56 -9.98 11.32
N GLY A 212 -4.75 -9.42 12.23
CA GLY A 212 -3.37 -9.00 11.95
C GLY A 212 -3.20 -7.52 11.63
N ALA A 213 -4.31 -6.77 11.53
CA ALA A 213 -4.29 -5.31 11.47
C ALA A 213 -4.38 -4.68 12.87
N VAL A 214 -3.85 -3.46 12.98
CA VAL A 214 -4.02 -2.57 14.14
C VAL A 214 -4.83 -1.36 13.70
N ILE A 215 -5.95 -1.11 14.38
CA ILE A 215 -6.82 0.06 14.18
C ILE A 215 -6.84 0.95 15.43
N SER A 216 -7.22 2.22 15.27
CA SER A 216 -7.41 3.14 16.39
C SER A 216 -8.77 2.95 17.07
N SER A 217 -8.93 3.48 18.29
CA SER A 217 -10.23 3.46 18.97
C SER A 217 -11.32 4.21 18.20
N ALA A 218 -10.96 5.30 17.51
CA ALA A 218 -11.89 6.04 16.67
C ALA A 218 -12.38 5.20 15.49
N GLN A 219 -11.46 4.49 14.82
CA GLN A 219 -11.80 3.56 13.74
C GLN A 219 -12.66 2.39 14.22
N LEU A 220 -12.40 1.86 15.42
CA LEU A 220 -13.26 0.83 16.00
C LEU A 220 -14.71 1.32 16.14
N LEU A 221 -14.92 2.55 16.61
CA LEU A 221 -16.26 3.12 16.73
C LEU A 221 -16.92 3.33 15.37
N GLN A 222 -16.16 3.79 14.37
CA GLN A 222 -16.65 3.95 13.00
C GLN A 222 -17.06 2.61 12.37
N LEU A 223 -16.28 1.55 12.61
CA LEU A 223 -16.52 0.21 12.06
C LEU A 223 -17.48 -0.63 12.92
N ALA A 224 -17.85 -0.19 14.12
CA ALA A 224 -18.66 -0.97 15.06
C ALA A 224 -20.00 -1.45 14.46
N PRO A 225 -20.77 -0.63 13.70
CA PRO A 225 -22.00 -1.11 13.06
C PRO A 225 -21.72 -2.23 12.06
N ALA A 226 -20.64 -2.12 11.29
CA ALA A 226 -20.27 -3.13 10.29
C ALA A 226 -19.77 -4.43 10.96
N PHE A 227 -19.03 -4.34 12.07
CA PHE A 227 -18.67 -5.51 12.88
C PHE A 227 -19.90 -6.19 13.48
N ALA A 228 -20.84 -5.42 14.03
CA ALA A 228 -22.08 -5.95 14.57
C ALA A 228 -22.86 -6.72 13.49
N ALA A 229 -23.04 -6.11 12.31
CA ALA A 229 -23.68 -6.75 11.17
C ALA A 229 -22.99 -8.07 10.78
N GLN A 230 -21.66 -8.11 10.78
CA GLN A 230 -20.88 -9.30 10.42
C GLN A 230 -21.11 -10.49 11.36
N ILE A 231 -21.45 -10.22 12.64
CA ILE A 231 -21.79 -11.26 13.63
C ILE A 231 -23.30 -11.45 13.81
N GLY A 232 -24.13 -10.83 12.97
CA GLY A 232 -25.59 -10.94 13.02
C GLY A 232 -26.26 -10.09 14.10
N VAL A 233 -25.55 -9.13 14.69
CA VAL A 233 -26.10 -8.17 15.66
C VAL A 233 -26.68 -6.97 14.91
N ARG A 234 -27.93 -6.63 15.24
CA ARG A 234 -28.62 -5.45 14.72
C ARG A 234 -28.44 -4.27 15.68
N VAL A 235 -27.99 -3.13 15.15
CA VAL A 235 -27.83 -1.88 15.91
C VAL A 235 -29.00 -0.98 15.57
N GLU A 236 -29.76 -0.53 16.58
CA GLU A 236 -30.87 0.39 16.44
C GLU A 236 -30.73 1.51 17.46
N ASP A 237 -31.00 2.74 17.05
CA ASP A 237 -31.11 3.85 17.98
C ASP A 237 -32.48 3.79 18.68
N THR A 238 -32.49 4.04 19.98
CA THR A 238 -33.75 4.26 20.70
C THR A 238 -34.40 5.53 20.16
N PRO A 239 -35.71 5.52 19.84
CA PRO A 239 -36.39 6.71 19.32
C PRO A 239 -36.24 7.88 20.29
N GLU A 240 -35.90 9.06 19.77
CA GLU A 240 -35.87 10.29 20.54
C GLU A 240 -37.29 10.59 21.07
N SER A 241 -37.39 10.74 22.40
CA SER A 241 -38.64 11.00 23.13
C SER A 241 -39.09 12.45 23.03
#